data_AF-A0A6J4TXB3-F1
#
_entry.id   AF-A0A6J4TXB3-F1
#
_cell.length_a   1.000
_cell.length_b   1.000
_cell.length_c   1.000
_cell.angle_alpha   90.00
_cell.angle_beta   90.00
_cell.angle_gamma   90.00
#
_symmetry.space_group_name_H-M   'P 1'
#
loop_
_entity.id
_entity.type
_entity.pdbx_description
1 polymer ?
#
loop_
_entity_poly.entity_id
_entity_poly.type
_entity_poly.pdbx_seq_one_letter_code
_entity_poly.pdbx_strand_id
1 'polypeptide(L)'
;MASSRGALARVWSLAVLIAFVLAPLPSGAVLAQETPPAGPTAAAVADADGDGVDDALDNCAAVPNPDQADGDLDGVGDACDAPPDADADGAPDGADNCAGVPNADQADGDGDGIGDACDAPPPPPDADADAVPDAADNCPAVPNPAQTDADGDGVGDACDAAPAPSPTIVPAPPTAFPTTGPTATEPPTAFPTTGRTATEQPTPTPTEAPLPPPSTDKGTAPDPNLAPPVPGVGLAWPAPFVIPAEAFQPVAIARINAGGPELTIGDQTWTADTDFRWGQERTLLGEADVLGTNEDDLYRSVRKAKKKLFRYAIPVPAGGTYTVRLHFVEPHWGVAGGPKGGPGKRVFHVDAEGGPAELKDYDLAAVAAPGTAVVEELKVQVKDGILDLEFRGRQDVPVVAAIEVLQPQEPTGERWIDVDRARNQVRLMVGETAVAAYAAAMSSATDDGFYSTAAGTYAIYSKSVGVNWTPYARAYIGYWVGFDAARDNGFHTWTMDAGGTVINTGNTLGCVATAPEHAAAIYAFAEVGTRVEIHW
;
A
#
# COMPACT_ATOMS: atom_id res chain seq x y z
N MET A 1 26.34 -15.11 -68.33
CA MET A 1 27.71 -15.55 -67.98
C MET A 1 28.45 -14.39 -67.32
N ALA A 2 29.62 -14.68 -66.76
CA ALA A 2 30.65 -13.74 -66.26
C ALA A 2 31.02 -12.62 -67.28
N SER A 3 31.71 -11.51 -66.97
CA SER A 3 32.39 -11.07 -65.72
C SER A 3 32.81 -9.58 -65.76
N SER A 4 33.05 -8.99 -64.57
CA SER A 4 34.11 -8.02 -64.22
C SER A 4 34.33 -6.66 -64.91
N ARG A 5 34.30 -5.62 -64.05
CA ARG A 5 35.30 -4.53 -63.85
C ARG A 5 35.60 -3.52 -64.97
N GLY A 6 35.50 -2.23 -64.61
CA GLY A 6 36.15 -1.10 -65.27
C GLY A 6 35.75 0.23 -64.64
N ALA A 7 36.67 0.92 -63.95
CA ALA A 7 36.36 2.15 -63.21
C ALA A 7 36.99 3.40 -63.88
N LEU A 8 36.25 4.51 -63.88
CA LEU A 8 36.77 5.86 -64.17
C LEU A 8 36.01 6.88 -63.32
N ALA A 9 36.72 7.59 -62.46
CA ALA A 9 36.18 8.74 -61.73
C ALA A 9 36.26 10.02 -62.57
N ARG A 10 35.34 10.97 -62.33
CA ARG A 10 35.44 12.34 -62.86
C ARG A 10 35.12 13.35 -61.77
N VAL A 11 36.15 14.06 -61.33
CA VAL A 11 36.02 15.27 -60.51
C VAL A 11 35.44 16.39 -61.38
N TRP A 12 34.53 17.19 -60.82
CA TRP A 12 34.14 18.48 -61.38
C TRP A 12 34.63 19.59 -60.45
N SER A 13 35.31 20.57 -61.01
CA SER A 13 35.68 21.82 -60.34
C SER A 13 35.52 22.93 -61.36
N LEU A 14 34.74 23.96 -61.03
CA LEU A 14 34.50 25.10 -61.90
C LEU A 14 34.71 26.38 -61.11
N ALA A 15 35.85 27.03 -61.33
CA ALA A 15 36.14 28.36 -60.81
C ALA A 15 35.80 29.40 -61.89
N VAL A 16 35.12 30.48 -61.51
CA VAL A 16 34.84 31.62 -62.40
C VAL A 16 35.68 32.80 -61.92
N LEU A 17 36.50 33.33 -62.83
CA LEU A 17 37.29 34.54 -62.60
C LEU A 17 36.42 35.78 -62.85
N ILE A 18 36.47 36.76 -61.95
CA ILE A 18 36.04 38.14 -62.21
C ILE A 18 37.19 39.06 -61.83
N ALA A 19 37.58 39.95 -62.73
CA ALA A 19 38.74 40.81 -62.57
C ALA A 19 38.39 42.14 -61.87
N PHE A 20 39.23 42.56 -60.93
CA PHE A 20 39.19 43.92 -60.38
C PHE A 20 39.79 44.92 -61.38
N VAL A 21 39.12 46.05 -61.57
CA VAL A 21 39.67 47.25 -62.22
C VAL A 21 39.46 48.43 -61.28
N LEU A 22 40.55 49.10 -60.90
CA LEU A 22 40.55 50.27 -60.03
C LEU A 22 40.45 51.57 -60.85
N ALA A 23 39.48 52.42 -60.51
CA ALA A 23 39.39 53.81 -60.95
C ALA A 23 38.78 54.67 -59.81
N PRO A 24 39.22 55.93 -59.62
CA PRO A 24 38.86 56.72 -58.43
C PRO A 24 37.54 57.49 -58.55
N LEU A 25 36.92 57.76 -57.40
CA LEU A 25 35.72 58.59 -57.27
C LEU A 25 36.04 60.10 -57.24
N PRO A 26 35.28 60.95 -57.94
CA PRO A 26 35.10 62.36 -57.60
C PRO A 26 33.92 62.55 -56.61
N SER A 27 34.02 63.54 -55.72
CA SER A 27 33.04 63.76 -54.66
C SER A 27 31.78 64.51 -55.11
N GLY A 28 30.62 64.14 -54.55
CA GLY A 28 29.54 65.07 -54.23
C GLY A 28 28.50 65.38 -55.32
N ALA A 29 27.41 64.62 -55.34
CA ALA A 29 26.11 65.07 -55.81
C ALA A 29 25.00 64.37 -54.99
N VAL A 30 24.03 65.13 -54.47
CA VAL A 30 22.89 64.57 -53.73
C VAL A 30 21.79 64.20 -54.72
N LEU A 31 21.36 62.95 -54.71
CA LEU A 31 20.12 62.48 -55.34
C LEU A 31 19.38 61.62 -54.32
N ALA A 32 18.06 61.84 -54.21
CA ALA A 32 17.21 61.03 -53.35
C ALA A 32 17.08 59.61 -53.93
N GLN A 33 17.24 58.60 -53.09
CA GLN A 33 16.76 57.25 -53.37
C GLN A 33 15.34 57.13 -52.84
N GLU A 34 14.41 56.72 -53.68
CA GLU A 34 13.06 56.35 -53.25
C GLU A 34 13.14 55.09 -52.38
N THR A 35 12.50 55.10 -51.21
CA THR A 35 12.50 53.94 -50.31
C THR A 35 11.62 52.83 -50.88
N PRO A 36 12.06 51.56 -50.84
CA PRO A 36 11.17 50.44 -51.13
C PRO A 36 10.00 50.44 -50.12
N PRO A 37 8.81 49.96 -50.51
CA PRO A 37 7.66 49.92 -49.62
C PRO A 37 7.96 49.02 -48.42
N ALA A 38 7.64 49.50 -47.22
CA ALA A 38 7.88 48.76 -45.99
C ALA A 38 7.07 47.45 -45.97
N GLY A 39 7.77 46.33 -45.74
CA GLY A 39 7.13 45.17 -45.10
C GLY A 39 6.72 45.51 -43.67
N PRO A 40 5.97 44.63 -42.98
CA PRO A 40 5.64 44.84 -41.58
C PRO A 40 6.93 44.97 -40.77
N THR A 41 7.15 46.13 -40.16
CA THR A 41 8.21 46.32 -39.17
C THR A 41 7.92 45.37 -38.02
N ALA A 42 8.89 44.53 -37.65
CA ALA A 42 8.87 43.90 -36.34
C ALA A 42 8.71 45.01 -35.29
N ALA A 43 7.83 44.79 -34.31
CA ALA A 43 7.87 45.62 -33.12
C ALA A 43 9.27 45.46 -32.49
N ALA A 44 9.80 46.53 -31.92
CA ALA A 44 10.79 46.33 -30.87
C ALA A 44 10.08 45.53 -29.77
N VAL A 45 10.63 44.37 -29.44
CA VAL A 45 10.20 43.66 -28.23
C VAL A 45 10.61 44.50 -27.04
N ALA A 46 9.88 44.37 -25.94
CA ALA A 46 10.27 45.02 -24.70
C ALA A 46 11.38 44.19 -24.04
N ASP A 47 12.35 44.90 -23.49
CA ASP A 47 13.53 44.46 -22.74
C ASP A 47 13.68 45.57 -21.70
N ALA A 48 13.17 45.33 -20.50
CA ALA A 48 12.87 46.36 -19.51
C ALA A 48 14.09 46.82 -18.69
N ASP A 49 15.10 45.96 -18.54
CA ASP A 49 16.31 46.23 -17.76
C ASP A 49 17.62 46.24 -18.59
N GLY A 50 17.60 45.74 -19.83
CA GLY A 50 18.68 45.84 -20.80
C GLY A 50 19.63 44.63 -20.85
N ASP A 51 19.22 43.47 -20.35
CA ASP A 51 20.07 42.27 -20.27
C ASP A 51 20.26 41.55 -21.62
N GLY A 52 19.28 41.67 -22.54
CA GLY A 52 19.26 41.04 -23.86
C GLY A 52 18.21 39.94 -24.08
N VAL A 53 17.35 39.67 -23.10
CA VAL A 53 16.15 38.82 -23.18
C VAL A 53 14.89 39.69 -23.37
N ASP A 54 13.87 39.16 -24.03
CA ASP A 54 12.58 39.86 -24.20
C ASP A 54 11.71 39.71 -22.92
N ASP A 55 11.02 40.76 -22.44
CA ASP A 55 10.08 40.76 -21.28
C ASP A 55 9.06 39.59 -21.26
N ALA A 56 8.78 38.97 -22.41
CA ALA A 56 7.82 37.89 -22.60
C ALA A 56 8.46 36.48 -22.60
N LEU A 57 9.77 36.42 -22.38
CA LEU A 57 10.62 35.23 -22.28
C LEU A 57 11.51 35.27 -21.03
N ASP A 58 11.73 36.46 -20.48
CA ASP A 58 12.53 36.75 -19.30
C ASP A 58 11.85 36.31 -17.99
N ASN A 59 12.55 35.51 -17.18
CA ASN A 59 12.11 35.11 -15.84
C ASN A 59 12.41 36.15 -14.73
N CYS A 60 13.16 37.22 -15.04
CA CYS A 60 13.42 38.36 -14.16
C CYS A 60 13.34 39.72 -14.89
N ALA A 61 12.19 40.03 -15.52
CA ALA A 61 11.90 41.26 -16.30
C ALA A 61 11.98 42.64 -15.58
N ALA A 62 12.82 42.76 -14.55
CA ALA A 62 13.26 43.99 -13.89
C ALA A 62 14.64 43.86 -13.19
N VAL A 63 15.33 42.72 -13.30
CA VAL A 63 16.61 42.40 -12.64
C VAL A 63 17.51 41.54 -13.59
N PRO A 64 18.52 42.14 -14.25
CA PRO A 64 19.25 41.49 -15.34
C PRO A 64 19.88 40.12 -15.03
N ASN A 65 19.48 39.07 -15.76
CA ASN A 65 20.04 37.71 -15.68
C ASN A 65 20.17 37.02 -17.08
N PRO A 66 21.19 37.38 -17.90
CA PRO A 66 21.27 36.94 -19.30
C PRO A 66 21.51 35.44 -19.53
N ASP A 67 21.74 34.67 -18.47
CA ASP A 67 21.81 33.22 -18.46
C ASP A 67 20.48 32.54 -18.12
N GLN A 68 19.48 33.31 -17.66
CA GLN A 68 18.13 32.88 -17.30
C GLN A 68 18.16 31.68 -16.34
N ALA A 69 19.01 31.80 -15.33
CA ALA A 69 19.09 30.84 -14.24
C ALA A 69 17.76 30.76 -13.48
N ASP A 70 17.34 29.53 -13.19
CA ASP A 70 16.02 29.12 -12.69
C ASP A 70 16.27 27.80 -11.92
N GLY A 71 16.73 27.92 -10.67
CA GLY A 71 17.35 26.84 -9.92
C GLY A 71 16.37 25.81 -9.34
N ASP A 72 15.17 26.23 -9.00
CA ASP A 72 14.05 25.40 -8.53
C ASP A 72 12.99 25.13 -9.62
N LEU A 73 13.10 25.83 -10.76
CA LEU A 73 12.22 25.72 -11.91
C LEU A 73 10.81 26.25 -11.70
N ASP A 74 10.54 27.13 -10.73
CA ASP A 74 9.22 27.75 -10.52
C ASP A 74 8.72 28.54 -11.76
N GLY A 75 9.63 29.35 -12.34
CA GLY A 75 9.37 30.30 -13.43
C GLY A 75 9.81 31.75 -13.15
N VAL A 76 10.26 32.07 -11.95
CA VAL A 76 11.03 33.26 -11.56
C VAL A 76 12.53 32.90 -11.57
N GLY A 77 13.42 33.84 -11.91
CA GLY A 77 14.86 33.54 -11.98
C GLY A 77 15.64 33.77 -10.68
N ASP A 78 16.77 33.07 -10.52
CA ASP A 78 17.68 33.14 -9.35
C ASP A 78 18.11 34.57 -8.93
N ALA A 79 17.99 35.55 -9.84
CA ALA A 79 18.36 36.94 -9.61
C ALA A 79 17.25 37.80 -8.97
N CYS A 80 15.99 37.37 -9.07
CA CYS A 80 14.82 38.10 -8.60
C CYS A 80 13.84 37.26 -7.76
N ASP A 81 14.07 35.95 -7.66
CA ASP A 81 13.39 35.08 -6.71
C ASP A 81 13.64 35.51 -5.26
N ALA A 82 12.66 35.25 -4.40
CA ALA A 82 12.73 35.48 -2.98
C ALA A 82 12.63 34.13 -2.26
N PRO A 83 13.53 33.82 -1.30
CA PRO A 83 13.52 32.53 -0.63
C PRO A 83 12.13 32.26 -0.01
N PRO A 84 11.59 31.03 -0.13
CA PRO A 84 10.25 30.68 0.34
C PRO A 84 9.95 31.18 1.75
N ASP A 85 8.73 31.69 1.92
CA ASP A 85 8.13 32.18 3.17
C ASP A 85 6.68 31.67 3.14
N ALA A 86 6.46 30.50 3.74
CA ALA A 86 5.27 29.68 3.53
C ALA A 86 4.01 30.21 4.27
N ASP A 87 4.17 31.08 5.27
CA ASP A 87 3.05 31.68 6.02
C ASP A 87 2.94 33.21 5.90
N ALA A 88 3.92 33.84 5.25
CA ALA A 88 4.00 35.26 4.90
C ALA A 88 4.20 36.22 6.08
N ASP A 89 4.97 35.82 7.09
CA ASP A 89 5.34 36.69 8.21
C ASP A 89 6.56 37.60 7.96
N GLY A 90 7.45 37.20 7.03
CA GLY A 90 8.71 37.87 6.71
C GLY A 90 9.99 37.12 7.09
N ALA A 91 9.91 35.96 7.75
CA ALA A 91 10.98 34.99 7.92
C ALA A 91 10.92 33.93 6.79
N PRO A 92 12.00 33.71 6.01
CA PRO A 92 12.01 32.64 5.02
C PRO A 92 12.15 31.25 5.67
N ASP A 93 11.49 30.23 5.14
CA ASP A 93 11.40 28.84 5.63
C ASP A 93 12.74 28.26 6.12
N GLY A 94 13.84 28.54 5.41
CA GLY A 94 15.19 28.06 5.74
C GLY A 94 15.88 28.78 6.92
N ALA A 95 15.21 29.76 7.52
CA ALA A 95 15.64 30.56 8.66
C ALA A 95 14.49 30.78 9.68
N ASP A 96 13.34 30.15 9.46
CA ASP A 96 12.13 30.25 10.27
C ASP A 96 11.97 29.01 11.17
N ASN A 97 11.82 29.23 12.47
CA ASN A 97 11.60 28.17 13.45
C ASN A 97 10.14 27.69 13.56
N CYS A 98 9.21 28.29 12.81
CA CYS A 98 7.79 27.90 12.71
C CYS A 98 7.17 28.07 11.30
N ALA A 99 7.90 27.73 10.21
CA ALA A 99 7.53 27.86 8.77
C ALA A 99 6.13 27.34 8.33
N GLY A 100 5.05 27.97 8.80
CA GLY A 100 3.66 27.50 8.71
C GLY A 100 2.75 28.01 9.84
N VAL A 101 3.27 28.74 10.82
CA VAL A 101 2.56 29.37 11.96
C VAL A 101 3.21 30.74 12.28
N PRO A 102 2.69 31.87 11.73
CA PRO A 102 3.36 33.16 11.73
C PRO A 102 3.87 33.65 13.11
N ASN A 103 5.18 33.85 13.22
CA ASN A 103 5.91 34.26 14.42
C ASN A 103 7.13 35.16 14.14
N ALA A 104 6.95 36.28 13.43
CA ALA A 104 8.01 37.16 12.91
C ALA A 104 8.98 37.80 13.93
N ASP A 105 8.87 37.49 15.22
CA ASP A 105 9.88 37.78 16.24
C ASP A 105 10.85 36.61 16.53
N GLN A 106 10.58 35.44 15.94
CA GLN A 106 11.38 34.21 15.96
C GLN A 106 11.74 33.79 17.39
N ALA A 107 10.76 33.87 18.29
CA ALA A 107 10.88 33.47 19.68
C ALA A 107 11.11 31.95 19.79
N ASP A 108 12.14 31.57 20.54
CA ASP A 108 12.51 30.21 20.92
C ASP A 108 12.89 30.28 22.41
N GLY A 109 12.00 29.79 23.27
CA GLY A 109 12.06 29.97 24.72
C GLY A 109 12.96 29.00 25.47
N ASP A 110 13.26 27.83 24.89
CA ASP A 110 14.06 26.78 25.55
C ASP A 110 15.35 26.38 24.81
N GLY A 111 15.45 26.70 23.52
CA GLY A 111 16.65 26.59 22.67
C GLY A 111 16.74 25.31 21.84
N ASP A 112 15.64 24.59 21.58
CA ASP A 112 15.65 23.36 20.77
C ASP A 112 15.66 23.62 19.25
N GLY A 113 15.21 24.80 18.81
CA GLY A 113 15.13 25.23 17.41
C GLY A 113 13.72 25.23 16.79
N ILE A 114 12.69 24.88 17.55
CA ILE A 114 11.27 25.09 17.24
C ILE A 114 10.82 26.39 17.93
N GLY A 115 9.96 27.19 17.28
CA GLY A 115 9.52 28.47 17.86
C GLY A 115 8.36 28.36 18.85
N ASP A 116 8.27 29.30 19.80
CA ASP A 116 7.23 29.42 20.84
C ASP A 116 5.77 29.39 20.30
N ALA A 117 5.58 29.63 19.01
CA ALA A 117 4.28 29.64 18.34
C ALA A 117 3.82 28.26 17.83
N CYS A 118 4.76 27.34 17.58
CA CYS A 118 4.52 26.01 17.03
C CYS A 118 5.09 24.87 17.89
N ASP A 119 5.94 25.16 18.89
CA ASP A 119 6.30 24.22 19.94
C ASP A 119 5.03 23.68 20.64
N ALA A 120 4.98 22.36 20.73
CA ALA A 120 3.94 21.64 21.44
C ALA A 120 4.58 21.08 22.72
N PRO A 121 4.07 21.46 23.92
CA PRO A 121 4.74 21.15 25.18
C PRO A 121 5.03 19.64 25.27
N PRO A 122 6.26 19.25 25.66
CA PRO A 122 6.77 17.91 25.44
C PRO A 122 5.86 16.84 26.04
N PRO A 123 5.75 15.66 25.40
CA PRO A 123 4.89 14.59 25.87
C PRO A 123 5.24 14.26 27.34
N PRO A 124 4.22 13.95 28.17
CA PRO A 124 4.46 13.50 29.53
C PRO A 124 5.48 12.35 29.56
N PRO A 125 6.35 12.27 30.59
CA PRO A 125 7.27 11.15 30.75
C PRO A 125 6.54 9.80 30.65
N ASP A 126 7.14 8.91 29.88
CA ASP A 126 6.80 7.51 29.66
C ASP A 126 8.15 6.78 29.71
N ALA A 127 8.42 6.10 30.82
CA ALA A 127 9.74 5.60 31.18
C ALA A 127 10.11 4.27 30.50
N ASP A 128 9.16 3.57 29.87
CA ASP A 128 9.39 2.28 29.20
C ASP A 128 8.88 2.18 27.75
N ALA A 129 8.19 3.23 27.28
CA ALA A 129 7.67 3.46 25.92
C ALA A 129 6.47 2.58 25.53
N ASP A 130 5.52 2.38 26.45
CA ASP A 130 4.26 1.67 26.20
C ASP A 130 3.12 2.58 25.67
N ALA A 131 3.33 3.90 25.66
CA ALA A 131 2.39 4.98 25.32
C ALA A 131 1.35 5.35 26.41
N VAL A 132 1.52 4.91 27.65
CA VAL A 132 0.84 5.40 28.85
C VAL A 132 1.84 6.20 29.70
N PRO A 133 1.56 7.49 29.99
CA PRO A 133 2.45 8.29 30.84
C PRO A 133 2.68 7.74 32.25
N ASP A 134 3.87 7.93 32.81
CA ASP A 134 4.29 7.58 34.20
C ASP A 134 3.28 7.98 35.30
N ALA A 135 2.46 9.00 35.04
CA ALA A 135 1.47 9.56 35.97
C ALA A 135 0.06 8.93 35.84
N ALA A 136 -0.15 8.08 34.84
CA ALA A 136 -1.39 7.35 34.55
C ALA A 136 -1.16 5.83 34.46
N ASP A 137 0.08 5.40 34.31
CA ASP A 137 0.53 4.01 34.22
C ASP A 137 0.62 3.31 35.59
N ASN A 138 0.16 2.06 35.64
CA ASN A 138 0.27 1.16 36.81
C ASN A 138 1.52 0.27 36.82
N CYS A 139 2.40 0.34 35.80
CA CYS A 139 3.72 -0.28 35.75
C CYS A 139 4.87 0.59 35.13
N PRO A 140 5.25 1.79 35.67
CA PRO A 140 6.19 2.76 35.04
C PRO A 140 7.67 2.36 34.87
N ALA A 141 7.92 1.18 34.32
CA ALA A 141 9.20 0.51 34.05
C ALA A 141 9.05 -0.88 33.37
N VAL A 142 7.83 -1.37 33.12
CA VAL A 142 7.52 -2.67 32.50
C VAL A 142 6.30 -2.55 31.56
N PRO A 143 6.50 -2.41 30.23
CA PRO A 143 5.44 -2.01 29.29
C PRO A 143 4.17 -2.86 29.34
N ASN A 144 3.01 -2.23 29.54
CA ASN A 144 1.72 -2.91 29.64
C ASN A 144 0.52 -2.06 29.11
N PRO A 145 0.42 -1.76 27.80
CA PRO A 145 -0.52 -0.75 27.26
C PRO A 145 -2.02 -1.01 27.49
N ALA A 146 -2.35 -2.21 27.96
CA ALA A 146 -3.69 -2.61 28.37
C ALA A 146 -4.05 -2.23 29.81
N GLN A 147 -3.11 -1.69 30.60
CA GLN A 147 -3.29 -1.16 31.96
C GLN A 147 -4.10 -2.09 32.87
N THR A 148 -3.80 -3.39 32.79
CA THR A 148 -4.55 -4.44 33.47
C THR A 148 -4.07 -4.58 34.91
N ASP A 149 -5.01 -4.45 35.84
CA ASP A 149 -4.87 -4.66 37.28
C ASP A 149 -6.01 -5.61 37.69
N ALA A 150 -5.68 -6.87 37.98
CA ALA A 150 -6.65 -7.94 38.17
C ALA A 150 -7.22 -8.07 39.59
N ASP A 151 -6.60 -7.44 40.61
CA ASP A 151 -7.09 -7.48 42.00
C ASP A 151 -7.49 -6.12 42.60
N GLY A 152 -7.09 -5.02 41.96
CA GLY A 152 -7.54 -3.65 42.20
C GLY A 152 -6.67 -2.86 43.17
N ASP A 153 -5.39 -3.21 43.35
CA ASP A 153 -4.48 -2.54 44.29
C ASP A 153 -3.76 -1.31 43.71
N GLY A 154 -3.74 -1.16 42.38
CA GLY A 154 -3.11 -0.05 41.66
C GLY A 154 -1.73 -0.37 41.07
N VAL A 155 -1.24 -1.61 41.18
CA VAL A 155 -0.08 -2.15 40.44
C VAL A 155 -0.57 -3.03 39.29
N GLY A 156 0.04 -2.92 38.11
CA GLY A 156 -0.37 -3.72 36.96
C GLY A 156 0.14 -5.16 36.97
N ASP A 157 -0.64 -6.06 36.34
CA ASP A 157 -0.35 -7.50 36.17
C ASP A 157 1.03 -7.82 35.57
N ALA A 158 1.67 -6.85 34.89
CA ALA A 158 2.97 -7.00 34.23
C ALA A 158 4.16 -6.78 35.17
N CYS A 159 4.01 -5.96 36.21
CA CYS A 159 5.05 -5.60 37.17
C CYS A 159 4.77 -6.11 38.59
N ASP A 160 3.54 -6.53 38.90
CA ASP A 160 3.26 -7.20 40.16
C ASP A 160 3.98 -8.56 40.24
N ALA A 161 4.75 -8.72 41.32
CA ALA A 161 5.51 -9.93 41.62
C ALA A 161 4.77 -10.88 42.60
N ALA A 162 3.57 -10.52 43.07
CA ALA A 162 2.88 -11.24 44.14
C ALA A 162 1.33 -11.11 44.07
N PRO A 163 0.68 -11.58 42.97
CA PRO A 163 -0.75 -11.39 42.74
C PRO A 163 -1.56 -11.86 43.94
N ALA A 164 -2.29 -10.93 44.56
CA ALA A 164 -2.98 -11.23 45.79
C ALA A 164 -4.15 -12.18 45.48
N PRO A 165 -4.50 -13.09 46.39
CA PRO A 165 -5.74 -13.85 46.26
C PRO A 165 -6.90 -12.84 46.30
N SER A 166 -7.48 -12.58 45.13
CA SER A 166 -8.39 -11.46 44.83
C SER A 166 -9.43 -11.25 45.94
N PRO A 167 -9.80 -9.99 46.27
CA PRO A 167 -10.64 -9.68 47.43
C PRO A 167 -11.95 -10.48 47.41
N THR A 168 -11.99 -11.54 48.23
CA THR A 168 -13.11 -12.48 48.22
C THR A 168 -14.39 -11.74 48.52
N ILE A 169 -15.32 -11.74 47.57
CA ILE A 169 -16.67 -11.18 47.75
C ILE A 169 -17.35 -11.96 48.87
N VAL A 170 -17.30 -11.40 50.08
CA VAL A 170 -18.08 -11.88 51.21
C VAL A 170 -19.53 -11.55 50.89
N PRO A 171 -20.41 -12.53 50.63
CA PRO A 171 -21.81 -12.24 50.37
C PRO A 171 -22.40 -11.61 51.62
N ALA A 172 -22.93 -10.39 51.49
CA ALA A 172 -23.51 -9.66 52.60
C ALA A 172 -24.62 -10.50 53.26
N PRO A 173 -24.65 -10.59 54.61
CA PRO A 173 -25.68 -11.36 55.29
C PRO A 173 -27.07 -10.78 54.97
N PRO A 174 -28.09 -11.62 54.69
CA PRO A 174 -29.40 -11.14 54.28
C PRO A 174 -30.01 -10.27 55.37
N THR A 175 -30.28 -9.01 55.05
CA THR A 175 -30.87 -8.05 55.98
C THR A 175 -32.29 -8.46 56.34
N ALA A 176 -32.58 -8.53 57.64
CA ALA A 176 -33.89 -8.96 58.13
C ALA A 176 -34.96 -7.90 57.79
N PHE A 177 -36.00 -8.30 57.06
CA PHE A 177 -37.16 -7.46 56.78
C PHE A 177 -37.91 -7.14 58.10
N PRO A 178 -38.13 -5.86 58.45
CA PRO A 178 -38.95 -5.50 59.59
C PRO A 178 -40.43 -5.75 59.30
N THR A 179 -41.09 -6.52 60.15
CA THR A 179 -42.50 -6.92 59.97
C THR A 179 -43.49 -5.94 60.61
N THR A 180 -44.37 -5.33 59.80
CA THR A 180 -45.68 -4.84 60.24
C THR A 180 -46.75 -5.23 59.22
N GLY A 181 -47.65 -6.14 59.60
CA GLY A 181 -48.78 -6.56 58.76
C GLY A 181 -49.98 -5.61 58.83
N PRO A 182 -51.10 -6.01 58.19
CA PRO A 182 -52.21 -6.44 59.04
C PRO A 182 -52.66 -7.89 58.78
N THR A 183 -53.10 -8.54 59.85
CA THR A 183 -53.57 -9.93 59.89
C THR A 183 -55.08 -10.03 59.63
N ALA A 184 -55.58 -11.12 58.99
CA ALA A 184 -56.56 -12.05 59.60
C ALA A 184 -57.12 -13.14 58.64
N THR A 185 -57.37 -14.34 59.20
CA THR A 185 -58.35 -15.39 58.81
C THR A 185 -58.19 -16.20 57.50
N GLU A 186 -57.48 -17.33 57.60
CA GLU A 186 -57.93 -18.74 57.46
C GLU A 186 -58.96 -19.21 56.37
N PRO A 187 -58.74 -20.39 55.72
CA PRO A 187 -59.66 -21.08 54.78
C PRO A 187 -60.62 -22.08 55.48
N PRO A 188 -61.45 -22.88 54.76
CA PRO A 188 -61.14 -24.33 54.64
C PRO A 188 -61.76 -25.14 53.44
N THR A 189 -61.41 -26.44 53.34
CA THR A 189 -62.16 -27.59 52.71
C THR A 189 -62.41 -27.65 51.18
N ALA A 190 -62.53 -28.81 50.49
CA ALA A 190 -62.17 -30.24 50.75
C ALA A 190 -62.43 -31.20 49.55
N PHE A 191 -61.59 -32.25 49.36
CA PHE A 191 -61.86 -33.66 48.87
C PHE A 191 -62.68 -33.93 47.56
N PRO A 192 -62.80 -35.18 46.99
CA PRO A 192 -62.40 -36.53 47.44
C PRO A 192 -61.60 -37.41 46.42
N THR A 193 -61.45 -38.73 46.68
CA THR A 193 -60.59 -39.69 45.93
C THR A 193 -61.18 -41.11 45.69
N THR A 194 -60.59 -41.86 44.73
CA THR A 194 -60.55 -43.35 44.51
C THR A 194 -59.66 -43.58 43.26
N GLY A 195 -59.10 -44.74 42.86
CA GLY A 195 -58.94 -46.16 43.31
C GLY A 195 -57.89 -46.83 42.38
N ARG A 196 -57.54 -48.13 42.32
CA ARG A 196 -57.92 -49.40 43.02
C ARG A 196 -56.76 -50.45 42.86
N THR A 197 -56.95 -51.68 43.35
CA THR A 197 -56.12 -52.91 43.22
C THR A 197 -55.92 -53.43 41.77
N ALA A 198 -54.92 -54.24 41.38
CA ALA A 198 -53.65 -54.76 41.95
C ALA A 198 -52.77 -55.33 40.75
N THR A 199 -51.88 -56.35 40.73
CA THR A 199 -51.51 -57.49 41.62
C THR A 199 -50.18 -58.19 41.21
N GLU A 200 -49.51 -58.89 42.15
CA GLU A 200 -48.57 -60.05 41.99
C GLU A 200 -47.16 -59.95 41.32
N GLN A 201 -46.39 -61.04 41.48
CA GLN A 201 -44.96 -61.34 41.20
C GLN A 201 -44.89 -62.61 40.27
N PRO A 202 -43.78 -63.14 39.68
CA PRO A 202 -42.34 -62.75 39.70
C PRO A 202 -41.61 -62.83 38.30
N THR A 203 -40.28 -63.05 38.33
CA THR A 203 -39.24 -63.12 37.26
C THR A 203 -39.47 -64.09 36.07
N PRO A 204 -38.78 -63.93 34.90
CA PRO A 204 -37.40 -64.44 34.70
C PRO A 204 -36.45 -63.65 33.76
N THR A 205 -35.20 -64.13 33.64
CA THR A 205 -34.06 -63.56 32.87
C THR A 205 -33.80 -64.29 31.54
N PRO A 206 -33.35 -63.58 30.48
CA PRO A 206 -32.13 -63.96 29.71
C PRO A 206 -31.19 -62.74 29.53
N THR A 207 -29.85 -62.79 29.47
CA THR A 207 -28.83 -63.81 29.07
C THR A 207 -28.45 -63.83 27.58
N GLU A 208 -27.75 -62.77 27.14
CA GLU A 208 -26.74 -62.69 26.05
C GLU A 208 -26.06 -61.30 26.16
N ALA A 209 -24.80 -61.05 25.78
CA ALA A 209 -23.64 -61.89 25.52
C ALA A 209 -22.36 -61.09 25.91
N PRO A 210 -21.17 -61.72 26.09
CA PRO A 210 -19.96 -60.98 26.48
C PRO A 210 -19.40 -60.09 25.37
N LEU A 211 -18.89 -58.91 25.73
CA LEU A 211 -18.07 -58.09 24.84
C LEU A 211 -16.80 -58.85 24.40
N PRO A 212 -16.29 -58.65 23.17
CA PRO A 212 -14.99 -59.17 22.79
C PRO A 212 -13.89 -58.56 23.68
N PRO A 213 -12.80 -59.30 23.96
CA PRO A 213 -11.68 -58.77 24.73
C PRO A 213 -11.01 -57.59 24.00
N PRO A 214 -10.40 -56.64 24.72
CA PRO A 214 -9.62 -55.58 24.10
C PRO A 214 -8.48 -56.17 23.26
N SER A 215 -8.14 -55.52 22.13
CA SER A 215 -7.07 -55.98 21.25
C SER A 215 -5.77 -56.15 22.03
N THR A 216 -5.17 -57.32 21.93
CA THR A 216 -3.91 -57.69 22.61
C THR A 216 -2.68 -57.44 21.75
N ASP A 217 -2.80 -56.67 20.67
CA ASP A 217 -1.67 -56.27 19.82
C ASP A 217 -0.78 -55.24 20.53
N LYS A 218 0.00 -55.74 21.48
CA LYS A 218 1.22 -55.07 21.95
C LYS A 218 2.20 -55.07 20.78
N GLY A 219 2.21 -53.96 20.05
CA GLY A 219 3.11 -53.74 18.93
C GLY A 219 4.53 -54.18 19.26
N THR A 220 5.15 -54.88 18.31
CA THR A 220 6.46 -55.51 18.49
C THR A 220 7.54 -54.53 18.97
N ALA A 221 8.43 -55.01 19.83
CA ALA A 221 9.53 -54.22 20.38
C ALA A 221 10.37 -53.56 19.26
N PRO A 222 10.89 -52.34 19.49
CA PRO A 222 11.64 -51.61 18.48
C PRO A 222 12.90 -52.37 18.04
N ASP A 223 13.31 -52.16 16.79
CA ASP A 223 14.57 -52.67 16.26
C ASP A 223 15.76 -52.06 17.06
N PRO A 224 16.56 -52.88 17.77
CA PRO A 224 17.68 -52.37 18.57
C PRO A 224 18.86 -51.85 17.73
N ASN A 225 18.80 -51.94 16.40
CA ASN A 225 19.86 -51.47 15.49
C ASN A 225 19.62 -50.04 14.97
N LEU A 226 18.47 -49.42 15.27
CA LEU A 226 18.27 -48.00 15.02
C LEU A 226 19.09 -47.17 16.00
N ALA A 227 20.09 -46.44 15.49
CA ALA A 227 20.90 -45.54 16.28
C ALA A 227 20.01 -44.44 16.92
N PRO A 228 20.28 -44.03 18.17
CA PRO A 228 19.51 -42.96 18.80
C PRO A 228 19.69 -41.64 18.03
N PRO A 229 18.64 -40.83 17.84
CA PRO A 229 18.75 -39.54 17.17
C PRO A 229 19.67 -38.61 17.96
N VAL A 230 20.42 -37.76 17.25
CA VAL A 230 21.38 -36.82 17.84
C VAL A 230 20.63 -35.82 18.74
N PRO A 231 20.92 -35.75 20.05
CA PRO A 231 20.29 -34.76 20.91
C PRO A 231 20.86 -33.36 20.66
N GLY A 232 20.01 -32.34 20.64
CA GLY A 232 20.42 -30.98 20.95
C GLY A 232 20.95 -30.12 19.80
N VAL A 233 20.18 -29.98 18.72
CA VAL A 233 20.09 -28.68 18.04
C VAL A 233 18.67 -28.15 18.27
N GLY A 234 18.50 -27.30 19.27
CA GLY A 234 17.24 -26.58 19.47
C GLY A 234 17.04 -25.63 18.28
N LEU A 235 15.89 -25.70 17.63
CA LEU A 235 15.54 -24.72 16.60
C LEU A 235 15.43 -23.35 17.27
N ALA A 236 16.06 -22.35 16.66
CA ALA A 236 15.83 -20.96 17.03
C ALA A 236 14.35 -20.60 16.78
N TRP A 237 13.86 -19.59 17.50
CA TRP A 237 12.61 -18.94 17.11
C TRP A 237 12.74 -18.38 15.69
N PRO A 238 11.68 -18.42 14.86
CA PRO A 238 11.75 -17.81 13.55
C PRO A 238 11.81 -16.29 13.70
N ALA A 239 12.37 -15.61 12.71
CA ALA A 239 12.27 -14.15 12.63
C ALA A 239 10.78 -13.74 12.56
N PRO A 240 10.42 -12.53 13.02
CA PRO A 240 9.06 -12.00 12.86
C PRO A 240 8.59 -12.07 11.40
N PHE A 241 7.30 -12.33 11.18
CA PHE A 241 6.76 -12.37 9.82
C PHE A 241 6.73 -10.94 9.24
N VAL A 242 7.53 -10.72 8.21
CA VAL A 242 7.50 -9.49 7.40
C VAL A 242 6.53 -9.72 6.25
N ILE A 243 5.56 -8.82 6.07
CA ILE A 243 4.64 -8.86 4.92
C ILE A 243 5.46 -8.62 3.64
N PRO A 244 5.37 -9.48 2.61
CA PRO A 244 6.09 -9.28 1.35
C PRO A 244 5.56 -8.04 0.63
N ALA A 245 6.44 -7.26 0.00
CA ALA A 245 6.09 -6.03 -0.70
C ALA A 245 5.08 -6.26 -1.84
N GLU A 246 5.05 -7.46 -2.40
CA GLU A 246 4.08 -7.91 -3.42
C GLU A 246 2.63 -8.03 -2.89
N ALA A 247 2.44 -8.04 -1.56
CA ALA A 247 1.12 -8.02 -0.93
C ALA A 247 0.64 -6.61 -0.55
N PHE A 248 1.49 -5.58 -0.67
CA PHE A 248 1.11 -4.20 -0.36
C PHE A 248 0.07 -3.72 -1.36
N GLN A 249 -1.00 -3.08 -0.86
CA GLN A 249 -2.09 -2.63 -1.72
C GLN A 249 -1.79 -1.23 -2.27
N PRO A 250 -2.09 -0.94 -3.54
CA PRO A 250 -1.91 0.40 -4.11
C PRO A 250 -2.97 1.35 -3.55
N VAL A 251 -2.54 2.32 -2.75
CA VAL A 251 -3.40 3.39 -2.21
C VAL A 251 -3.11 4.69 -2.96
N ALA A 252 -4.16 5.32 -3.49
CA ALA A 252 -4.04 6.60 -4.16
C ALA A 252 -3.76 7.73 -3.16
N ILE A 253 -2.65 8.43 -3.36
CA ILE A 253 -2.31 9.67 -2.63
C ILE A 253 -2.71 10.91 -3.41
N ALA A 254 -2.80 10.82 -4.74
CA ALA A 254 -3.35 11.87 -5.59
C ALA A 254 -4.21 11.26 -6.72
N ARG A 255 -5.31 11.94 -7.04
CA ARG A 255 -6.20 11.67 -8.17
C ARG A 255 -6.58 13.00 -8.81
N ILE A 256 -6.16 13.23 -10.04
CA ILE A 256 -6.14 14.54 -10.68
C ILE A 256 -6.90 14.45 -12.00
N ASN A 257 -8.00 15.21 -12.16
CA ASN A 257 -8.75 15.38 -13.40
C ASN A 257 -8.07 16.44 -14.29
N ALA A 258 -7.28 16.00 -15.26
CA ALA A 258 -6.38 16.87 -16.00
C ALA A 258 -7.13 17.75 -17.03
N GLY A 259 -7.15 19.06 -16.81
CA GLY A 259 -7.91 20.01 -17.61
C GLY A 259 -9.41 20.01 -17.35
N GLY A 260 -9.84 19.50 -16.19
CA GLY A 260 -11.24 19.44 -15.76
C GLY A 260 -11.47 20.01 -14.34
N PRO A 261 -12.74 20.13 -13.92
CA PRO A 261 -13.08 20.47 -12.54
C PRO A 261 -12.88 19.26 -11.61
N GLU A 262 -12.99 19.49 -10.30
CA GLU A 262 -13.13 18.40 -9.33
C GLU A 262 -14.36 17.54 -9.66
N LEU A 263 -14.22 16.22 -9.51
CA LEU A 263 -15.22 15.22 -9.87
C LEU A 263 -15.22 14.07 -8.86
N THR A 264 -16.40 13.62 -8.44
CA THR A 264 -16.55 12.41 -7.61
C THR A 264 -17.14 11.27 -8.44
N ILE A 265 -16.44 10.14 -8.49
CA ILE A 265 -16.84 8.92 -9.19
C ILE A 265 -16.91 7.78 -8.17
N GLY A 266 -18.13 7.34 -7.83
CA GLY A 266 -18.32 6.36 -6.76
C GLY A 266 -17.90 6.91 -5.40
N ASP A 267 -16.87 6.30 -4.82
CA ASP A 267 -16.19 6.71 -3.58
C ASP A 267 -14.89 7.50 -3.84
N GLN A 268 -14.49 7.70 -5.10
CA GLN A 268 -13.26 8.39 -5.47
C GLN A 268 -13.50 9.86 -5.81
N THR A 269 -12.81 10.77 -5.11
CA THR A 269 -12.67 12.15 -5.56
C THR A 269 -11.42 12.29 -6.44
N TRP A 270 -11.58 12.99 -7.56
CA TRP A 270 -10.53 13.44 -8.47
C TRP A 270 -10.50 14.96 -8.43
N THR A 271 -9.42 15.57 -7.95
CA THR A 271 -9.30 17.02 -7.83
C THR A 271 -9.15 17.70 -9.19
N ALA A 272 -9.49 18.99 -9.27
CA ALA A 272 -9.07 19.82 -10.40
C ALA A 272 -7.54 19.98 -10.38
N ASP A 273 -6.91 20.05 -11.55
CA ASP A 273 -5.45 20.06 -11.62
C ASP A 273 -4.84 21.46 -11.49
N THR A 274 -4.03 21.66 -10.44
CA THR A 274 -3.32 22.90 -10.12
C THR A 274 -1.87 22.90 -10.60
N ASP A 275 -1.17 21.77 -10.47
CA ASP A 275 0.30 21.74 -10.38
C ASP A 275 0.99 21.60 -11.74
N PHE A 276 0.39 22.18 -12.78
CA PHE A 276 0.86 22.09 -14.16
C PHE A 276 1.51 23.39 -14.66
N ARG A 277 2.49 23.28 -15.55
CA ARG A 277 3.07 24.42 -16.28
C ARG A 277 2.97 24.21 -17.80
N TRP A 278 2.78 25.32 -18.52
CA TRP A 278 2.64 25.43 -20.00
C TRP A 278 1.52 24.61 -20.69
N GLY A 279 0.70 23.90 -19.92
CA GLY A 279 -0.55 23.28 -20.39
C GLY A 279 -1.66 24.30 -20.71
N GLN A 280 -2.68 23.83 -21.42
CA GLN A 280 -3.99 24.44 -21.61
C GLN A 280 -5.05 23.34 -21.50
N GLU A 281 -6.25 23.67 -21.03
CA GLU A 281 -7.39 22.75 -21.04
C GLU A 281 -7.85 22.43 -22.46
N ARG A 282 -8.56 21.30 -22.62
CA ARG A 282 -9.41 21.06 -23.77
C ARG A 282 -10.47 20.00 -23.49
N THR A 283 -11.73 20.41 -23.52
CA THR A 283 -12.88 19.49 -23.58
C THR A 283 -12.82 18.62 -24.84
N LEU A 284 -13.28 17.37 -24.74
CA LEU A 284 -13.47 16.49 -25.89
C LEU A 284 -14.54 17.02 -26.87
N LEU A 285 -14.49 16.53 -28.11
CA LEU A 285 -15.44 16.91 -29.15
C LEU A 285 -16.65 15.97 -29.18
N GLY A 286 -17.74 16.42 -28.55
CA GLY A 286 -19.08 15.83 -28.66
C GLY A 286 -19.50 14.93 -27.49
N GLU A 287 -20.81 14.75 -27.36
CA GLU A 287 -21.50 13.97 -26.33
C GLU A 287 -21.47 12.45 -26.63
N ALA A 288 -20.37 11.93 -27.18
CA ALA A 288 -20.24 10.51 -27.50
C ALA A 288 -19.63 9.73 -26.32
N ASP A 289 -20.11 8.51 -26.08
CA ASP A 289 -19.59 7.62 -25.04
C ASP A 289 -18.08 7.39 -25.22
N VAL A 290 -17.32 7.41 -24.11
CA VAL A 290 -15.88 7.14 -24.10
C VAL A 290 -15.66 5.63 -24.06
N LEU A 291 -15.15 5.08 -25.15
CA LEU A 291 -15.02 3.63 -25.30
C LEU A 291 -13.97 3.08 -24.32
N GLY A 292 -14.18 1.87 -23.80
CA GLY A 292 -13.20 1.20 -22.93
C GLY A 292 -13.22 1.62 -21.46
N THR A 293 -14.12 2.53 -21.05
CA THR A 293 -14.37 2.87 -19.64
C THR A 293 -15.87 2.79 -19.32
N ASN A 294 -16.23 2.92 -18.04
CA ASN A 294 -17.58 3.30 -17.59
C ASN A 294 -17.57 4.68 -16.88
N GLU A 295 -16.40 5.32 -16.82
CA GLU A 295 -16.10 6.54 -16.06
C GLU A 295 -15.93 7.73 -17.01
N ASP A 296 -16.80 7.81 -18.01
CA ASP A 296 -16.80 8.79 -19.10
C ASP A 296 -16.43 10.21 -18.69
N ASP A 297 -16.95 10.67 -17.55
CA ASP A 297 -16.80 12.03 -17.04
C ASP A 297 -15.34 12.39 -16.71
N LEU A 298 -14.52 11.41 -16.29
CA LEU A 298 -13.07 11.58 -16.09
C LEU A 298 -12.31 11.88 -17.38
N TYR A 299 -12.87 11.48 -18.53
CA TYR A 299 -12.26 11.60 -19.85
C TYR A 299 -12.92 12.69 -20.71
N ARG A 300 -13.84 13.50 -20.17
CA ARG A 300 -14.44 14.65 -20.89
C ARG A 300 -13.47 15.81 -21.06
N SER A 301 -12.49 15.90 -20.17
CA SER A 301 -11.39 16.87 -20.12
C SER A 301 -10.07 16.23 -20.55
N VAL A 302 -9.18 17.05 -21.11
CA VAL A 302 -7.73 16.76 -21.12
C VAL A 302 -6.92 18.02 -20.84
N ARG A 303 -5.78 17.85 -20.17
CA ARG A 303 -4.67 18.80 -20.23
C ARG A 303 -3.87 18.51 -21.49
N LYS A 304 -3.46 19.55 -22.20
CA LYS A 304 -2.65 19.45 -23.43
C LYS A 304 -1.63 20.57 -23.50
N ALA A 305 -0.54 20.41 -24.25
CA ALA A 305 0.45 21.49 -24.36
C ALA A 305 -0.12 22.75 -25.05
N LYS A 306 0.37 23.93 -24.65
CA LYS A 306 0.25 25.17 -25.44
C LYS A 306 1.08 25.11 -26.73
N LYS A 307 2.31 24.58 -26.64
CA LYS A 307 3.22 24.30 -27.77
C LYS A 307 3.49 22.79 -27.87
N LYS A 308 4.73 22.33 -27.67
CA LYS A 308 5.11 20.90 -27.67
C LYS A 308 5.40 20.33 -26.28
N LEU A 309 5.27 21.13 -25.23
CA LEU A 309 5.65 20.82 -23.86
C LEU A 309 4.53 21.22 -22.89
N PHE A 310 4.27 20.38 -21.90
CA PHE A 310 3.75 20.73 -20.59
C PHE A 310 4.38 19.81 -19.54
N ARG A 311 4.42 20.25 -18.28
CA ARG A 311 4.88 19.44 -17.14
C ARG A 311 3.87 19.49 -16.00
N TYR A 312 3.93 18.51 -15.12
CA TYR A 312 3.33 18.48 -13.79
C TYR A 312 4.44 18.32 -12.75
N ALA A 313 4.30 18.97 -11.60
CA ALA A 313 5.17 18.83 -10.43
C ALA A 313 4.26 18.52 -9.22
N ILE A 314 3.96 17.24 -8.99
CA ILE A 314 2.90 16.81 -8.06
C ILE A 314 3.50 16.52 -6.68
N PRO A 315 3.08 17.19 -5.59
CA PRO A 315 3.55 16.87 -4.25
C PRO A 315 3.20 15.44 -3.82
N VAL A 316 4.20 14.72 -3.31
CA VAL A 316 4.09 13.35 -2.77
C VAL A 316 4.97 13.21 -1.51
N PRO A 317 4.78 12.19 -0.65
CA PRO A 317 5.70 11.94 0.45
C PRO A 317 7.15 11.75 -0.03
N ALA A 318 8.10 12.39 0.65
CA ALA A 318 9.50 12.42 0.23
C ALA A 318 10.14 11.01 0.26
N GLY A 319 10.75 10.62 -0.86
CA GLY A 319 11.50 9.36 -1.00
C GLY A 319 10.64 8.10 -1.08
N GLY A 320 10.18 7.72 -2.28
CA GLY A 320 9.33 6.54 -2.46
C GLY A 320 9.27 5.99 -3.89
N THR A 321 8.95 4.69 -4.02
CA THR A 321 8.60 4.09 -5.30
C THR A 321 7.09 4.18 -5.50
N TYR A 322 6.66 4.97 -6.48
CA TYR A 322 5.25 5.21 -6.80
C TYR A 322 4.85 4.46 -8.07
N THR A 323 3.57 4.10 -8.14
CA THR A 323 2.94 3.59 -9.36
C THR A 323 2.02 4.69 -9.90
N VAL A 324 2.41 5.28 -11.03
CA VAL A 324 1.74 6.44 -11.64
C VAL A 324 0.93 5.96 -12.84
N ARG A 325 -0.38 6.18 -12.80
CA ARG A 325 -1.29 5.87 -13.90
C ARG A 325 -1.62 7.12 -14.69
N LEU A 326 -1.36 7.06 -15.98
CA LEU A 326 -1.63 8.12 -16.93
C LEU A 326 -2.83 7.72 -17.78
N HIS A 327 -3.94 8.42 -17.57
CA HIS A 327 -5.19 8.20 -18.28
C HIS A 327 -5.17 9.03 -19.56
N PHE A 328 -5.43 8.40 -20.70
CA PHE A 328 -5.39 9.01 -22.03
C PHE A 328 -6.68 8.75 -22.80
N VAL A 329 -7.07 9.72 -23.63
CA VAL A 329 -8.06 9.57 -24.71
C VAL A 329 -7.64 10.49 -25.85
N GLU A 330 -7.73 10.05 -27.11
CA GLU A 330 -7.41 10.92 -28.26
C GLU A 330 -8.57 11.90 -28.49
N PRO A 331 -8.37 13.23 -28.33
CA PRO A 331 -9.49 14.16 -28.26
C PRO A 331 -9.75 14.92 -29.57
N HIS A 332 -9.09 14.58 -30.68
CA HIS A 332 -9.16 15.32 -31.95
C HIS A 332 -9.05 14.47 -33.22
N TRP A 333 -8.05 13.60 -33.31
CA TRP A 333 -7.70 12.87 -34.53
C TRP A 333 -8.55 11.61 -34.70
N GLY A 334 -9.62 11.71 -35.51
CA GLY A 334 -10.47 10.58 -35.88
C GLY A 334 -11.67 10.35 -34.96
N VAL A 335 -11.85 11.18 -33.94
CA VAL A 335 -13.10 11.23 -33.14
C VAL A 335 -14.28 11.74 -33.99
N ALA A 336 -15.50 11.53 -33.50
CA ALA A 336 -16.70 12.12 -34.12
C ALA A 336 -16.57 13.65 -34.24
N GLY A 337 -16.87 14.19 -35.44
CA GLY A 337 -16.69 15.62 -35.74
C GLY A 337 -15.23 16.10 -35.90
N GLY A 338 -14.24 15.27 -35.58
CA GLY A 338 -12.81 15.58 -35.75
C GLY A 338 -12.28 15.35 -37.18
N PRO A 339 -11.09 15.89 -37.51
CA PRO A 339 -10.39 15.54 -38.75
C PRO A 339 -9.91 14.08 -38.76
N LYS A 340 -9.61 13.54 -39.95
CA LYS A 340 -9.15 12.16 -40.12
C LYS A 340 -7.86 11.87 -39.34
N GLY A 341 -7.97 11.00 -38.34
CA GLY A 341 -6.87 10.53 -37.50
C GLY A 341 -6.20 9.24 -37.97
N GLY A 342 -5.70 8.47 -37.00
CA GLY A 342 -4.94 7.23 -37.18
C GLY A 342 -3.50 7.34 -36.64
N PRO A 343 -2.73 6.24 -36.65
CA PRO A 343 -1.33 6.20 -36.22
C PRO A 343 -0.46 7.30 -36.85
N GLY A 344 0.51 7.80 -36.08
CA GLY A 344 1.44 8.85 -36.46
C GLY A 344 0.84 10.25 -36.49
N LYS A 345 -0.36 10.45 -35.92
CA LYS A 345 -1.01 11.78 -35.83
C LYS A 345 -0.66 12.53 -34.56
N ARG A 346 -0.71 11.85 -33.41
CA ARG A 346 -0.23 12.33 -32.12
C ARG A 346 0.79 11.33 -31.60
N VAL A 347 2.06 11.74 -31.58
CA VAL A 347 3.17 10.93 -31.05
C VAL A 347 3.93 11.78 -30.05
N PHE A 348 4.13 11.29 -28.84
CA PHE A 348 4.79 12.04 -27.78
C PHE A 348 5.69 11.16 -26.91
N HIS A 349 6.42 11.80 -26.03
CA HIS A 349 7.14 11.18 -24.93
C HIS A 349 6.45 11.57 -23.62
N VAL A 350 6.46 10.66 -22.65
CA VAL A 350 6.31 11.01 -21.24
C VAL A 350 7.51 10.48 -20.49
N ASP A 351 8.10 11.34 -19.66
CA ASP A 351 9.18 11.02 -18.74
C ASP A 351 8.82 11.45 -17.32
N ALA A 352 9.25 10.65 -16.35
CA ALA A 352 9.22 10.99 -14.93
C ALA A 352 10.64 11.25 -14.38
N GLU A 353 10.75 12.06 -13.32
CA GLU A 353 11.99 12.22 -12.51
C GLU A 353 13.26 12.63 -13.28
N GLY A 354 13.09 13.29 -14.44
CA GLY A 354 14.20 13.76 -15.29
C GLY A 354 15.02 12.63 -15.91
N GLY A 355 14.45 11.89 -16.87
CA GLY A 355 15.09 10.68 -17.40
C GLY A 355 14.83 10.31 -18.86
N PRO A 356 15.24 9.10 -19.28
CA PRO A 356 14.88 8.53 -20.57
C PRO A 356 13.42 8.06 -20.54
N ALA A 357 12.53 8.85 -21.16
CA ALA A 357 11.08 8.63 -21.26
C ALA A 357 10.60 7.16 -21.21
N GLU A 358 9.86 6.84 -20.15
CA GLU A 358 9.17 5.58 -19.93
C GLU A 358 8.20 5.29 -21.09
N LEU A 359 7.40 6.29 -21.47
CA LEU A 359 6.54 6.24 -22.66
C LEU A 359 7.25 6.91 -23.82
N LYS A 360 8.15 6.18 -24.49
CA LYS A 360 8.90 6.71 -25.64
C LYS A 360 8.19 6.51 -26.97
N ASP A 361 8.07 7.57 -27.76
CA ASP A 361 7.46 7.56 -29.10
C ASP A 361 6.01 7.02 -29.09
N TYR A 362 5.30 7.32 -28.00
CA TYR A 362 3.97 6.85 -27.70
C TYR A 362 2.94 7.44 -28.67
N ASP A 363 2.33 6.57 -29.48
CA ASP A 363 1.33 6.88 -30.50
C ASP A 363 -0.03 6.36 -30.05
N LEU A 364 -0.80 7.22 -29.37
CA LEU A 364 -2.09 6.85 -28.77
C LEU A 364 -3.07 6.24 -29.78
N ALA A 365 -3.00 6.64 -31.05
CA ALA A 365 -3.83 6.13 -32.13
C ALA A 365 -3.32 4.79 -32.75
N ALA A 366 -2.17 4.29 -32.29
CA ALA A 366 -1.70 2.92 -32.53
C ALA A 366 -2.01 1.98 -31.36
N VAL A 367 -2.17 2.51 -30.14
CA VAL A 367 -2.58 1.75 -28.94
C VAL A 367 -4.10 1.50 -28.94
N ALA A 368 -4.91 2.53 -29.20
CA ALA A 368 -6.37 2.42 -29.18
C ALA A 368 -7.05 3.21 -30.31
N ALA A 369 -8.36 2.98 -30.49
CA ALA A 369 -9.16 3.74 -31.43
C ALA A 369 -9.46 5.16 -30.88
N PRO A 370 -9.61 6.20 -31.73
CA PRO A 370 -9.96 7.54 -31.27
C PRO A 370 -11.26 7.56 -30.45
N GLY A 371 -11.27 8.28 -29.32
CA GLY A 371 -12.38 8.26 -28.37
C GLY A 371 -12.42 7.04 -27.44
N THR A 372 -11.38 6.21 -27.43
CA THR A 372 -11.20 5.13 -26.42
C THR A 372 -10.30 5.62 -25.30
N ALA A 373 -10.68 5.33 -24.05
CA ALA A 373 -9.86 5.46 -22.87
C ALA A 373 -8.70 4.44 -22.88
N VAL A 374 -7.52 4.86 -22.44
CA VAL A 374 -6.33 4.03 -22.22
C VAL A 374 -5.72 4.46 -20.89
N VAL A 375 -5.20 3.50 -20.12
CA VAL A 375 -4.41 3.78 -18.91
C VAL A 375 -3.05 3.10 -19.07
N GLU A 376 -1.98 3.89 -19.02
CA GLU A 376 -0.60 3.40 -18.97
C GLU A 376 -0.10 3.49 -17.52
N GLU A 377 0.61 2.47 -17.04
CA GLU A 377 1.08 2.38 -15.65
C GLU A 377 2.61 2.42 -15.60
N LEU A 378 3.16 3.46 -14.95
CA LEU A 378 4.59 3.71 -14.81
C LEU A 378 5.04 3.41 -13.37
N LYS A 379 6.26 2.90 -13.19
CA LYS A 379 6.88 2.77 -11.87
C LYS A 379 8.01 3.79 -11.74
N VAL A 380 7.85 4.70 -10.79
CA VAL A 380 8.63 5.93 -10.67
C VAL A 380 9.30 5.98 -9.29
N GLN A 381 10.51 6.55 -9.20
CA GLN A 381 11.28 6.65 -7.95
C GLN A 381 11.57 8.10 -7.59
N VAL A 382 10.67 8.67 -6.79
CA VAL A 382 10.75 10.06 -6.28
C VAL A 382 11.76 10.13 -5.13
N LYS A 383 12.40 11.29 -4.94
CA LYS A 383 13.51 11.47 -3.97
C LYS A 383 13.35 12.68 -3.05
N ASP A 384 12.89 13.78 -3.61
CA ASP A 384 12.73 15.12 -3.01
C ASP A 384 11.31 15.33 -2.44
N GLY A 385 10.31 14.68 -3.02
CA GLY A 385 8.90 14.83 -2.64
C GLY A 385 8.05 15.47 -3.74
N ILE A 386 8.62 15.75 -4.91
CA ILE A 386 7.89 16.22 -6.09
C ILE A 386 7.94 15.12 -7.14
N LEU A 387 6.78 14.60 -7.54
CA LEU A 387 6.66 13.75 -8.71
C LEU A 387 6.66 14.64 -9.96
N ASP A 388 7.80 14.71 -10.62
CA ASP A 388 7.97 15.43 -11.89
C ASP A 388 7.50 14.56 -13.06
N LEU A 389 6.59 15.08 -13.88
CA LEU A 389 6.11 14.42 -15.11
C LEU A 389 6.18 15.39 -16.30
N GLU A 390 7.09 15.15 -17.25
CA GLU A 390 7.20 15.93 -18.47
C GLU A 390 6.56 15.24 -19.68
N PHE A 391 5.79 16.01 -20.46
CA PHE A 391 5.11 15.54 -21.67
C PHE A 391 5.66 16.27 -22.90
N ARG A 392 6.44 15.57 -23.75
CA ARG A 392 7.10 16.13 -24.95
C ARG A 392 6.50 15.63 -26.26
N GLY A 393 5.81 16.50 -27.00
CA GLY A 393 5.21 16.19 -28.29
C GLY A 393 6.21 16.08 -29.44
N ARG A 394 6.43 14.87 -29.96
CA ARG A 394 7.19 14.61 -31.20
C ARG A 394 6.37 15.01 -32.43
N GLN A 395 5.15 14.49 -32.57
CA GLN A 395 4.22 14.76 -33.67
C GLN A 395 2.86 15.20 -33.10
N ASP A 396 2.35 16.34 -33.56
CA ASP A 396 1.32 17.14 -32.84
C ASP A 396 1.73 17.39 -31.37
N VAL A 397 0.78 17.79 -30.52
CA VAL A 397 0.95 18.12 -29.10
C VAL A 397 0.59 16.93 -28.19
N PRO A 398 1.23 16.75 -27.02
CA PRO A 398 0.83 15.73 -26.05
C PRO A 398 -0.49 16.10 -25.35
N VAL A 399 -1.13 15.09 -24.75
CA VAL A 399 -2.38 15.18 -23.99
C VAL A 399 -2.36 14.20 -22.81
N VAL A 400 -3.08 14.50 -21.72
CA VAL A 400 -3.42 13.57 -20.63
C VAL A 400 -4.81 13.92 -20.09
N ALA A 401 -5.62 12.92 -19.73
CA ALA A 401 -7.01 13.09 -19.26
C ALA A 401 -7.11 13.09 -17.73
N ALA A 402 -6.35 12.22 -17.07
CA ALA A 402 -6.24 12.17 -15.61
C ALA A 402 -4.92 11.53 -15.18
N ILE A 403 -4.53 11.76 -13.92
CA ILE A 403 -3.34 11.19 -13.28
C ILE A 403 -3.76 10.60 -11.94
N GLU A 404 -3.49 9.30 -11.72
CA GLU A 404 -3.62 8.65 -10.40
C GLU A 404 -2.22 8.27 -9.91
N VAL A 405 -1.84 8.74 -8.72
CA VAL A 405 -0.55 8.46 -8.08
C VAL A 405 -0.78 7.51 -6.91
N LEU A 406 -0.24 6.30 -7.01
CA LEU A 406 -0.43 5.21 -6.06
C LEU A 406 0.87 4.95 -5.29
N GLN A 407 0.77 4.82 -3.97
CA GLN A 407 1.85 4.31 -3.13
C GLN A 407 1.54 2.88 -2.66
N PRO A 408 2.55 2.00 -2.49
CA PRO A 408 2.36 0.69 -1.89
C PRO A 408 2.13 0.84 -0.38
N GLN A 409 0.94 0.48 0.10
CA GLN A 409 0.56 0.53 1.51
C GLN A 409 0.55 -0.89 2.10
N GLU A 410 1.16 -1.08 3.28
CA GLU A 410 1.04 -2.35 4.02
C GLU A 410 -0.44 -2.61 4.36
N PRO A 411 -1.00 -3.81 4.09
CA PRO A 411 -2.42 -4.08 4.31
C PRO A 411 -2.82 -3.94 5.78
N THR A 412 -4.01 -3.41 6.03
CA THR A 412 -4.51 -3.15 7.38
C THR A 412 -5.70 -4.04 7.74
N GLY A 413 -5.94 -4.22 9.05
CA GLY A 413 -7.03 -5.05 9.59
C GLY A 413 -6.53 -6.21 10.46
N GLU A 414 -7.47 -7.09 10.82
CA GLU A 414 -7.19 -8.28 11.64
C GLU A 414 -6.21 -9.24 10.94
N ARG A 415 -5.23 -9.76 11.70
CA ARG A 415 -4.41 -10.91 11.29
C ARG A 415 -5.14 -12.21 11.57
N TRP A 416 -5.50 -12.95 10.52
CA TRP A 416 -6.17 -14.25 10.62
C TRP A 416 -5.61 -15.26 9.60
N ILE A 417 -5.97 -16.53 9.75
CA ILE A 417 -5.49 -17.62 8.88
C ILE A 417 -6.67 -18.30 8.21
N ASP A 418 -6.60 -18.41 6.88
CA ASP A 418 -7.56 -19.11 6.05
C ASP A 418 -7.03 -20.50 5.67
N VAL A 419 -7.89 -21.52 5.74
CA VAL A 419 -7.58 -22.92 5.41
C VAL A 419 -8.60 -23.45 4.41
N ASP A 420 -8.26 -23.32 3.13
CA ASP A 420 -9.06 -23.75 2.00
C ASP A 420 -8.83 -25.24 1.67
N ARG A 421 -9.82 -26.08 1.99
CA ARG A 421 -9.70 -27.53 1.81
C ARG A 421 -9.88 -28.01 0.37
N ALA A 422 -10.64 -27.31 -0.49
CA ALA A 422 -10.71 -27.67 -1.91
C ALA A 422 -9.39 -27.40 -2.64
N ARG A 423 -8.73 -26.29 -2.33
CA ARG A 423 -7.46 -25.87 -2.96
C ARG A 423 -6.23 -26.47 -2.28
N ASN A 424 -6.38 -27.13 -1.12
CA ASN A 424 -5.28 -27.66 -0.31
C ASN A 424 -4.26 -26.54 0.01
N GLN A 425 -4.78 -25.43 0.52
CA GLN A 425 -4.05 -24.16 0.67
C GLN A 425 -4.28 -23.55 2.05
N VAL A 426 -3.23 -22.96 2.62
CA VAL A 426 -3.30 -22.06 3.78
C VAL A 426 -2.96 -20.66 3.30
N ARG A 427 -3.76 -19.66 3.67
CA ARG A 427 -3.46 -18.24 3.40
C ARG A 427 -3.30 -17.49 4.71
N LEU A 428 -2.29 -16.63 4.78
CA LEU A 428 -2.14 -15.64 5.85
C LEU A 428 -2.89 -14.38 5.42
N MET A 429 -3.79 -13.89 6.24
CA MET A 429 -4.78 -12.88 5.87
C MET A 429 -4.66 -11.65 6.76
N VAL A 430 -4.59 -10.46 6.17
CA VAL A 430 -4.64 -9.18 6.88
C VAL A 430 -5.81 -8.38 6.31
N GLY A 431 -6.84 -8.20 7.14
CA GLY A 431 -8.15 -7.77 6.64
C GLY A 431 -8.67 -8.78 5.61
N GLU A 432 -8.93 -8.33 4.39
CA GLU A 432 -9.31 -9.20 3.25
C GLU A 432 -8.10 -9.62 2.38
N THR A 433 -6.90 -9.08 2.63
CA THR A 433 -5.71 -9.30 1.78
C THR A 433 -4.97 -10.58 2.18
N ALA A 434 -4.75 -11.48 1.22
CA ALA A 434 -3.90 -12.65 1.41
C ALA A 434 -2.41 -12.27 1.30
N VAL A 435 -1.75 -12.03 2.43
CA VAL A 435 -0.34 -11.59 2.48
C VAL A 435 0.68 -12.70 2.23
N ALA A 436 0.26 -13.96 2.38
CA ALA A 436 0.99 -15.11 1.85
C ALA A 436 0.04 -16.28 1.59
N ALA A 437 0.45 -17.21 0.73
CA ALA A 437 -0.34 -18.41 0.42
C ALA A 437 0.57 -19.63 0.21
N TYR A 438 0.28 -20.72 0.92
CA TYR A 438 1.11 -21.92 0.99
C TYR A 438 0.31 -23.17 0.63
N ALA A 439 0.88 -24.05 -0.19
CA ALA A 439 0.33 -25.39 -0.41
C ALA A 439 0.44 -26.23 0.88
N ALA A 440 -0.64 -26.91 1.25
CA ALA A 440 -0.78 -27.64 2.51
C ALA A 440 -1.48 -28.99 2.29
N ALA A 441 -0.89 -30.08 2.82
CA ALA A 441 -1.60 -31.34 2.94
C ALA A 441 -2.56 -31.29 4.13
N MET A 442 -3.75 -31.88 3.98
CA MET A 442 -4.81 -31.87 4.99
C MET A 442 -5.45 -33.27 5.12
N SER A 443 -5.71 -33.73 6.35
CA SER A 443 -6.34 -35.04 6.56
C SER A 443 -7.82 -35.06 6.19
N SER A 444 -8.37 -36.24 5.88
CA SER A 444 -9.81 -36.47 5.83
C SER A 444 -10.49 -36.12 7.16
N ALA A 445 -11.74 -35.68 7.13
CA ALA A 445 -12.54 -35.50 8.34
C ALA A 445 -12.96 -36.85 8.93
N THR A 446 -12.96 -36.94 10.26
CA THR A 446 -13.50 -38.06 11.04
C THR A 446 -14.25 -37.50 12.26
N ASP A 447 -15.41 -38.07 12.58
CA ASP A 447 -16.29 -37.56 13.66
C ASP A 447 -15.78 -37.89 15.08
N ASP A 448 -14.71 -38.70 15.21
CA ASP A 448 -14.19 -39.25 16.46
C ASP A 448 -13.44 -38.23 17.37
N GLY A 449 -13.63 -36.93 17.15
CA GLY A 449 -13.21 -35.82 18.02
C GLY A 449 -11.70 -35.52 18.11
N PHE A 450 -10.83 -36.52 18.00
CA PHE A 450 -9.40 -36.39 18.30
C PHE A 450 -8.53 -35.87 17.15
N TYR A 451 -9.00 -35.91 15.90
CA TYR A 451 -8.12 -35.85 14.72
C TYR A 451 -8.75 -35.19 13.47
N SER A 452 -9.37 -34.02 13.59
CA SER A 452 -10.15 -33.45 12.49
C SER A 452 -9.90 -31.95 12.23
N THR A 453 -9.53 -31.63 10.99
CA THR A 453 -9.56 -30.28 10.41
C THR A 453 -11.00 -29.88 10.02
N ALA A 454 -11.94 -30.01 10.96
CA ALA A 454 -13.36 -29.74 10.70
C ALA A 454 -13.58 -28.28 10.26
N ALA A 455 -14.63 -28.05 9.47
CA ALA A 455 -14.94 -26.71 8.97
C ALA A 455 -15.54 -25.84 10.08
N GLY A 456 -15.11 -24.58 10.16
CA GLY A 456 -15.54 -23.60 11.16
C GLY A 456 -14.45 -22.59 11.54
N THR A 457 -14.82 -21.65 12.41
CA THR A 457 -13.92 -20.65 12.98
C THR A 457 -13.32 -21.16 14.30
N TYR A 458 -12.02 -20.99 14.48
CA TYR A 458 -11.18 -21.37 15.62
C TYR A 458 -10.30 -20.17 16.04
N ALA A 459 -9.61 -20.28 17.17
CA ALA A 459 -8.55 -19.35 17.56
C ALA A 459 -7.28 -20.12 17.96
N ILE A 460 -6.10 -19.54 17.75
CA ILE A 460 -4.83 -20.09 18.23
C ILE A 460 -4.74 -19.90 19.75
N TYR A 461 -4.63 -20.98 20.52
CA TYR A 461 -4.51 -20.95 21.98
C TYR A 461 -3.06 -21.08 22.47
N SER A 462 -2.19 -21.69 21.68
CA SER A 462 -0.83 -22.03 22.12
C SER A 462 0.15 -22.15 20.96
N LYS A 463 1.42 -21.87 21.23
CA LYS A 463 2.53 -21.91 20.26
C LYS A 463 3.70 -22.69 20.87
N SER A 464 4.45 -23.45 20.07
CA SER A 464 5.68 -24.13 20.52
C SER A 464 6.72 -24.34 19.41
N VAL A 465 8.00 -24.26 19.76
CA VAL A 465 9.15 -24.51 18.87
C VAL A 465 9.89 -25.78 19.32
N GLY A 466 10.33 -26.61 18.38
CA GLY A 466 11.26 -27.72 18.65
C GLY A 466 10.71 -28.84 19.54
N VAL A 467 9.51 -29.34 19.25
CA VAL A 467 8.87 -30.39 20.07
C VAL A 467 9.62 -31.71 19.89
N ASN A 468 10.16 -32.21 21.00
CA ASN A 468 11.08 -33.35 21.03
C ASN A 468 10.35 -34.71 21.11
N TRP A 469 11.10 -35.81 20.98
CA TRP A 469 10.58 -37.17 20.80
C TRP A 469 9.56 -37.63 21.86
N THR A 470 8.42 -38.18 21.44
CA THR A 470 7.52 -38.98 22.30
C THR A 470 7.45 -40.44 21.83
N PRO A 471 7.45 -41.44 22.73
CA PRO A 471 7.48 -42.86 22.35
C PRO A 471 6.30 -43.35 21.49
N TYR A 472 5.18 -42.64 21.51
CA TYR A 472 3.96 -43.02 20.80
C TYR A 472 3.86 -42.42 19.38
N ALA A 473 4.49 -41.28 19.10
CA ALA A 473 4.27 -40.51 17.87
C ALA A 473 5.35 -40.66 16.80
N ARG A 474 6.53 -41.24 17.11
CA ARG A 474 7.73 -41.32 16.24
C ARG A 474 8.30 -39.98 15.73
N ALA A 475 7.73 -38.87 16.20
CA ALA A 475 8.26 -37.50 16.24
C ALA A 475 8.55 -36.78 14.90
N TYR A 476 7.91 -35.62 14.72
CA TYR A 476 8.58 -34.36 14.36
C TYR A 476 7.60 -33.19 14.57
N ILE A 477 8.01 -32.11 15.25
CA ILE A 477 7.37 -30.80 15.08
C ILE A 477 8.41 -29.69 15.24
N GLY A 478 8.72 -28.99 14.14
CA GLY A 478 9.63 -27.84 14.17
C GLY A 478 8.96 -26.59 14.76
N TYR A 479 7.78 -26.28 14.26
CA TYR A 479 6.91 -25.18 14.70
C TYR A 479 5.47 -25.71 14.84
N TRP A 480 4.83 -25.40 15.96
CA TRP A 480 3.48 -25.89 16.32
C TRP A 480 2.59 -24.73 16.76
N VAL A 481 1.36 -24.66 16.25
CA VAL A 481 0.32 -23.78 16.83
C VAL A 481 -0.99 -24.54 17.03
N GLY A 482 -1.51 -24.54 18.26
CA GLY A 482 -2.70 -25.28 18.69
C GLY A 482 -3.97 -24.44 18.66
N PHE A 483 -5.11 -25.07 18.37
CA PHE A 483 -6.43 -24.46 18.48
C PHE A 483 -6.92 -24.39 19.93
N ASP A 484 -8.11 -23.82 20.13
CA ASP A 484 -8.74 -23.66 21.44
C ASP A 484 -8.88 -24.97 22.24
N ALA A 485 -8.80 -24.87 23.56
CA ALA A 485 -8.80 -26.01 24.48
C ALA A 485 -10.17 -26.72 24.63
N ALA A 486 -11.19 -26.33 23.85
CA ALA A 486 -12.42 -27.10 23.69
C ALA A 486 -12.46 -27.88 22.35
N ARG A 487 -11.40 -27.77 21.52
CA ARG A 487 -11.25 -28.40 20.21
C ARG A 487 -9.81 -28.90 19.99
N ASP A 488 -9.40 -29.85 20.82
CA ASP A 488 -8.07 -30.49 20.84
C ASP A 488 -7.50 -30.87 19.45
N ASN A 489 -6.80 -29.97 18.75
CA ASN A 489 -6.00 -30.20 17.53
C ASN A 489 -5.13 -28.96 17.21
N GLY A 490 -4.29 -29.00 16.16
CA GLY A 490 -3.46 -27.85 15.76
C GLY A 490 -2.74 -27.99 14.42
N PHE A 491 -2.17 -26.88 13.92
CA PHE A 491 -1.29 -26.85 12.75
C PHE A 491 0.10 -27.39 13.11
N HIS A 492 0.64 -28.28 12.27
CA HIS A 492 2.00 -28.81 12.42
C HIS A 492 2.52 -29.47 11.14
N THR A 493 3.84 -29.56 11.01
CA THR A 493 4.48 -29.92 9.73
C THR A 493 5.36 -31.18 9.78
N TRP A 494 5.63 -31.73 8.58
CA TRP A 494 6.07 -33.10 8.37
C TRP A 494 7.56 -33.39 8.65
N THR A 495 7.86 -34.66 8.84
CA THR A 495 9.20 -35.24 8.78
C THR A 495 9.70 -35.32 7.33
N MET A 496 10.88 -34.77 7.07
CA MET A 496 11.68 -35.05 5.86
C MET A 496 12.88 -35.93 6.24
N ASP A 497 13.44 -36.65 5.26
CA ASP A 497 14.72 -37.34 5.43
C ASP A 497 15.90 -36.35 5.34
N ALA A 498 17.12 -36.85 5.60
CA ALA A 498 18.34 -36.04 5.56
C ALA A 498 18.73 -35.53 4.14
N GLY A 499 17.96 -35.89 3.10
CA GLY A 499 18.06 -35.34 1.75
C GLY A 499 16.95 -34.36 1.38
N GLY A 500 16.03 -34.04 2.30
CA GLY A 500 14.86 -33.19 2.05
C GLY A 500 13.66 -33.91 1.43
N THR A 501 13.67 -35.25 1.36
CA THR A 501 12.55 -36.03 0.83
C THR A 501 11.45 -36.15 1.88
N VAL A 502 10.19 -35.84 1.53
CA VAL A 502 9.04 -36.02 2.43
C VAL A 502 8.86 -37.50 2.76
N ILE A 503 8.93 -37.86 4.05
CA ILE A 503 8.73 -39.24 4.49
C ILE A 503 7.23 -39.50 4.63
N ASN A 504 6.64 -40.18 3.65
CA ASN A 504 5.25 -40.62 3.74
C ASN A 504 5.13 -41.76 4.78
N THR A 505 4.71 -41.42 6.00
CA THR A 505 4.54 -42.34 7.13
C THR A 505 3.19 -43.08 7.14
N GLY A 506 2.33 -42.85 6.15
CA GLY A 506 1.19 -43.73 5.82
C GLY A 506 -0.10 -43.53 6.61
N ASN A 507 -0.13 -42.66 7.63
CA ASN A 507 -1.36 -42.08 8.19
C ASN A 507 -1.03 -40.95 9.17
N THR A 508 -1.57 -39.74 8.93
CA THR A 508 -1.67 -38.67 9.93
C THR A 508 -3.08 -38.10 9.87
N LEU A 509 -3.74 -38.04 11.02
CA LEU A 509 -5.11 -37.58 11.17
C LEU A 509 -5.07 -36.30 12.04
N GLY A 510 -5.76 -35.23 11.63
CA GLY A 510 -5.88 -33.96 12.39
C GLY A 510 -5.03 -32.79 11.88
N CYS A 511 -4.17 -33.00 10.88
CA CYS A 511 -3.08 -32.09 10.57
C CYS A 511 -3.37 -31.21 9.34
N VAL A 512 -3.21 -29.88 9.47
CA VAL A 512 -2.90 -28.99 8.34
C VAL A 512 -1.39 -28.82 8.29
N ALA A 513 -0.75 -29.25 7.19
CA ALA A 513 0.69 -29.48 7.18
C ALA A 513 1.37 -29.02 5.88
N THR A 514 2.32 -28.11 6.02
CA THR A 514 3.07 -27.44 4.95
C THR A 514 4.57 -27.82 4.97
N ALA A 515 5.37 -27.22 4.07
CA ALA A 515 6.83 -27.31 4.11
C ALA A 515 7.42 -26.58 5.34
N PRO A 516 8.61 -26.95 5.87
CA PRO A 516 9.18 -26.38 7.09
C PRO A 516 9.33 -24.84 7.10
N GLU A 517 9.64 -24.25 5.96
CA GLU A 517 9.74 -22.81 5.73
C GLU A 517 8.38 -22.11 5.78
N HIS A 518 7.33 -22.73 5.23
CA HIS A 518 5.95 -22.26 5.35
C HIS A 518 5.43 -22.44 6.79
N ALA A 519 5.87 -23.50 7.50
CA ALA A 519 5.59 -23.70 8.91
C ALA A 519 6.14 -22.55 9.77
N ALA A 520 7.39 -22.17 9.51
CA ALA A 520 8.05 -21.05 10.18
C ALA A 520 7.31 -19.73 9.93
N ALA A 521 6.87 -19.48 8.69
CA ALA A 521 6.12 -18.28 8.34
C ALA A 521 4.73 -18.23 8.99
N ILE A 522 3.95 -19.33 8.93
CA ILE A 522 2.65 -19.45 9.63
C ILE A 522 2.84 -19.22 11.14
N TYR A 523 3.88 -19.80 11.73
CA TYR A 523 4.20 -19.64 13.14
C TYR A 523 4.64 -18.21 13.52
N ALA A 524 5.38 -17.54 12.63
CA ALA A 524 5.84 -16.17 12.84
C ALA A 524 4.73 -15.12 12.66
N PHE A 525 3.69 -15.46 11.87
CA PHE A 525 2.50 -14.64 11.66
C PHE A 525 1.42 -14.86 12.73
N ALA A 526 1.22 -16.10 13.17
CA ALA A 526 0.20 -16.43 14.15
C ALA A 526 0.55 -15.90 15.55
N GLU A 527 -0.39 -15.28 16.23
CA GLU A 527 -0.30 -14.86 17.63
C GLU A 527 -1.31 -15.70 18.47
N VAL A 528 -1.19 -15.67 19.80
CA VAL A 528 -2.22 -16.31 20.64
C VAL A 528 -3.46 -15.42 20.59
N GLY A 529 -4.60 -15.99 20.21
CA GLY A 529 -5.83 -15.27 19.88
C GLY A 529 -6.12 -15.17 18.38
N THR A 530 -5.13 -15.37 17.49
CA THR A 530 -5.32 -15.29 16.03
C THR A 530 -6.47 -16.18 15.55
N ARG A 531 -7.46 -15.57 14.87
CA ARG A 531 -8.58 -16.27 14.24
C ARG A 531 -8.09 -17.19 13.12
N VAL A 532 -8.73 -18.35 13.01
CA VAL A 532 -8.49 -19.31 11.94
C VAL A 532 -9.82 -19.80 11.39
N GLU A 533 -9.98 -19.79 10.07
CA GLU A 533 -11.20 -20.29 9.42
C GLU A 533 -10.88 -21.45 8.48
N ILE A 534 -11.55 -22.58 8.70
CA ILE A 534 -11.41 -23.80 7.90
C ILE A 534 -12.70 -24.00 7.11
N HIS A 535 -12.60 -24.13 5.79
CA HIS A 535 -13.77 -24.28 4.90
C HIS A 535 -13.49 -25.23 3.72
N TRP A 536 -14.48 -25.42 2.85
CA TRP A 536 -14.49 -26.40 1.75
C TRP A 536 -14.63 -25.71 0.39
#